data_AF-A0A4Y7JK54-F1
#
_entry.id   AF-A0A4Y7JK54-F1
#
_cell.length_a   1.000
_cell.length_b   1.000
_cell.length_c   1.000
_cell.angle_alpha   90.00
_cell.angle_beta   90.00
_cell.angle_gamma   90.00
#
_symmetry.space_group_name_H-M   'P 1'
#
loop_
_entity.id
_entity.type
_entity.pdbx_description
1 polymer ?
#
loop_
_entity_poly.entity_id
_entity_poly.type
_entity_poly.pdbx_seq_one_letter_code
_entity_poly.pdbx_strand_id
1 'polypeptide(L)'
;MLRHKVQLATKFACSFEDGGRVSIRGDPEYVRAACEASLKRLQVDYIDLYYQHRTDTKVPIEVTMMELKKLVDEGKIRYIGLSEASASTIRRAHAVHPITAVQLEWSLWSRDAEEDIIPTCSPLGRGFFSSGAKLVDNLADNDMRKNLPRFQPENLEQNKHIFERVNDLAQKKGCSPSQLALAWVHHQGTDVCPIPGTTKIENLNQNVGALAVKLTETELAELESLASDEDAVKGERHSAMKSTWKYSETPSMSSWKNE
;
A
#
# COMPACT_ATOMS: atom_id res chain seq x y z
N MET A 1 26.13 14.43 -8.43
CA MET A 1 24.67 14.42 -8.60
C MET A 1 24.07 13.30 -7.78
N LEU A 2 23.08 13.58 -6.91
CA LEU A 2 22.45 12.60 -6.01
C LEU A 2 21.49 11.63 -6.73
N ARG A 3 20.98 12.02 -7.92
CA ARG A 3 19.91 11.32 -8.65
C ARG A 3 20.16 9.83 -8.89
N HIS A 4 21.38 9.43 -9.24
CA HIS A 4 21.72 8.03 -9.51
C HIS A 4 21.84 7.17 -8.24
N LYS A 5 21.84 7.79 -7.05
CA LYS A 5 21.87 7.09 -5.74
C LYS A 5 20.48 6.97 -5.10
N VAL A 6 19.44 7.50 -5.73
CA VAL A 6 18.07 7.51 -5.21
C VAL A 6 17.16 6.80 -6.19
N GLN A 7 16.34 5.87 -5.69
CA GLN A 7 15.26 5.24 -6.46
C GLN A 7 14.01 6.11 -6.30
N LEU A 8 13.62 6.79 -7.38
CA LEU A 8 12.47 7.69 -7.39
C LEU A 8 11.21 6.93 -7.80
N ALA A 9 10.26 6.84 -6.87
CA ALA A 9 8.95 6.25 -7.10
C ALA A 9 7.86 7.33 -7.17
N THR A 10 6.98 7.27 -8.17
CA THR A 10 5.79 8.14 -8.27
C THR A 10 4.64 7.42 -8.96
N LYS A 11 3.47 8.06 -9.06
CA LYS A 11 2.23 7.39 -9.47
C LYS A 11 1.35 8.25 -10.38
N PHE A 12 0.47 7.60 -11.14
CA PHE A 12 -0.65 8.21 -11.85
C PHE A 12 -1.95 7.48 -11.52
N ALA A 13 -3.10 8.10 -11.80
CA ALA A 13 -4.42 7.49 -12.00
C ALA A 13 -5.50 8.55 -11.70
N CYS A 14 -5.28 9.36 -10.66
CA CYS A 14 -6.21 10.38 -10.21
C CYS A 14 -6.17 11.60 -11.14
N SER A 15 -7.20 11.74 -11.97
CA SER A 15 -7.48 12.95 -12.76
C SER A 15 -8.38 13.88 -11.95
N PHE A 16 -7.99 15.15 -11.84
CA PHE A 16 -8.77 16.18 -11.16
C PHE A 16 -9.56 16.95 -12.21
N GLU A 17 -10.88 16.82 -12.16
CA GLU A 17 -11.82 17.57 -12.99
C GLU A 17 -12.21 18.89 -12.30
N ASP A 18 -12.76 19.82 -13.09
CA ASP A 18 -13.30 21.07 -12.56
C ASP A 18 -14.37 20.79 -11.48
N GLY A 19 -14.32 21.55 -10.38
CA GLY A 19 -15.20 21.35 -9.23
C GLY A 19 -14.71 20.31 -8.21
N GLY A 20 -13.47 19.82 -8.34
CA GLY A 20 -12.83 18.97 -7.32
C GLY A 20 -13.21 17.49 -7.40
N ARG A 21 -13.89 17.07 -8.48
CA ARG A 21 -14.20 15.67 -8.73
C ARG A 21 -12.93 14.94 -9.15
N VAL A 22 -12.67 13.80 -8.53
CA VAL A 22 -11.54 12.92 -8.89
C VAL A 22 -12.08 11.75 -9.71
N SER A 23 -11.56 11.57 -10.91
CA SER A 23 -11.77 10.37 -11.73
C SER A 23 -10.50 9.51 -11.75
N ILE A 24 -10.69 8.20 -11.86
CA ILE A 24 -9.59 7.23 -11.99
C ILE A 24 -9.44 6.91 -13.48
N ARG A 25 -8.24 7.11 -14.02
CA ARG A 25 -7.91 6.93 -15.42
C ARG A 25 -6.69 6.04 -15.63
N GLY A 26 -6.89 4.99 -16.42
CA GLY A 26 -5.87 4.02 -16.86
C GLY A 26 -5.70 3.99 -18.38
N ASP A 27 -6.41 4.84 -19.12
CA ASP A 27 -6.29 4.88 -20.58
C ASP A 27 -4.89 5.35 -21.03
N PRO A 28 -4.40 4.90 -22.20
CA PRO A 28 -3.04 5.16 -22.65
C PRO A 28 -2.68 6.65 -22.77
N GLU A 29 -3.62 7.48 -23.23
CA GLU A 29 -3.40 8.91 -23.38
C GLU A 29 -3.11 9.56 -22.02
N TYR A 30 -3.89 9.22 -20.99
CA TYR A 30 -3.66 9.71 -19.64
C TYR A 30 -2.36 9.21 -19.03
N VAL A 31 -2.07 7.91 -19.17
CA VAL A 31 -0.85 7.28 -18.65
C VAL A 31 0.38 8.05 -19.14
N ARG A 32 0.43 8.30 -20.45
CA ARG A 32 1.46 9.08 -21.14
C ARG A 32 1.54 10.50 -20.60
N ALA A 33 0.43 11.24 -20.65
CA ALA A 33 0.40 12.64 -20.22
C ALA A 33 0.82 12.81 -18.75
N ALA A 34 0.38 11.92 -17.86
CA ALA A 34 0.74 11.93 -16.45
C ALA A 34 2.24 11.63 -16.23
N CYS A 35 2.83 10.75 -17.04
CA CYS A 35 4.25 10.43 -16.96
C CYS A 35 5.10 11.64 -17.39
N GLU A 36 4.81 12.23 -18.54
CA GLU A 36 5.52 13.43 -19.02
C GLU A 36 5.41 14.58 -18.01
N ALA A 37 4.21 14.79 -17.45
CA ALA A 37 4.00 15.82 -16.45
C ALA A 37 4.79 15.54 -15.15
N SER A 38 4.94 14.27 -14.76
CA SER A 38 5.73 13.87 -13.60
C SER A 38 7.22 14.10 -13.82
N LEU A 39 7.76 13.70 -14.97
CA LEU A 39 9.15 13.96 -15.36
C LEU A 39 9.47 15.46 -15.33
N LYS A 40 8.57 16.29 -15.89
CA LYS A 40 8.71 17.75 -15.88
C LYS A 40 8.70 18.32 -14.46
N ARG A 41 7.75 17.92 -13.60
CA ARG A 41 7.65 18.42 -12.21
C ARG A 41 8.86 18.02 -11.37
N LEU A 42 9.33 16.79 -11.54
CA LEU A 42 10.44 16.22 -10.79
C LEU A 42 11.80 16.66 -11.35
N GLN A 43 11.84 17.24 -12.56
CA GLN A 43 13.04 17.68 -13.27
C GLN A 43 14.06 16.54 -13.42
N VAL A 44 13.58 15.38 -13.88
CA VAL A 44 14.38 14.18 -14.12
C VAL A 44 14.10 13.62 -15.51
N ASP A 45 15.09 12.95 -16.08
CA ASP A 45 14.97 12.32 -17.40
C ASP A 45 14.24 10.97 -17.33
N TYR A 46 14.24 10.31 -16.16
CA TYR A 46 13.56 9.04 -15.94
C TYR A 46 13.03 8.90 -14.50
N ILE A 47 12.02 8.06 -14.34
CA ILE A 47 11.46 7.59 -13.05
C ILE A 47 11.92 6.15 -12.82
N ASP A 48 12.33 5.79 -11.61
CA ASP A 48 12.74 4.42 -11.33
C ASP A 48 11.53 3.50 -11.29
N LEU A 49 10.51 3.83 -10.50
CA LEU A 49 9.33 3.00 -10.33
C LEU A 49 8.04 3.82 -10.48
N TYR A 50 7.23 3.46 -11.47
CA TYR A 50 6.01 4.19 -11.80
C TYR A 50 4.78 3.32 -11.56
N TYR A 51 3.88 3.80 -10.70
CA TYR A 51 2.71 3.05 -10.28
C TYR A 51 1.43 3.52 -10.97
N GLN A 52 0.55 2.58 -11.33
CA GLN A 52 -0.88 2.88 -11.36
C GLN A 52 -1.38 2.95 -9.91
N HIS A 53 -1.75 4.14 -9.45
CA HIS A 53 -2.11 4.43 -8.07
C HIS A 53 -3.44 3.81 -7.66
N ARG A 54 -4.40 3.76 -8.58
CA ARG A 54 -5.69 3.10 -8.44
C ARG A 54 -6.07 2.48 -9.77
N THR A 55 -6.59 1.27 -9.73
CA THR A 55 -7.02 0.57 -10.94
C THR A 55 -8.23 1.26 -11.56
N ASP A 56 -8.14 1.57 -12.84
CA ASP A 56 -9.29 2.02 -13.63
C ASP A 56 -10.16 0.82 -13.99
N THR A 57 -11.32 0.70 -13.36
CA THR A 57 -12.25 -0.42 -13.54
C THR A 57 -13.04 -0.34 -14.85
N LYS A 58 -12.81 0.68 -15.70
CA LYS A 58 -13.44 0.81 -17.02
C LYS A 58 -12.52 0.37 -18.16
N VAL A 59 -11.22 0.27 -17.90
CA VAL A 59 -10.19 -0.04 -18.90
C VAL A 59 -9.55 -1.39 -18.54
N PRO A 60 -9.45 -2.36 -19.48
CA PRO A 60 -8.71 -3.58 -19.23
C PRO A 60 -7.28 -3.27 -18.82
N ILE A 61 -6.78 -3.95 -17.79
CA ILE A 61 -5.43 -3.69 -17.27
C ILE A 61 -4.35 -3.88 -18.34
N GLU A 62 -4.55 -4.78 -19.30
CA GLU A 62 -3.64 -5.02 -20.41
C GLU A 62 -3.45 -3.77 -21.28
N VAL A 63 -4.49 -2.97 -21.48
CA VAL A 63 -4.42 -1.71 -22.24
C VAL A 63 -3.54 -0.69 -21.52
N THR A 64 -3.71 -0.56 -20.20
CA THR A 64 -2.87 0.32 -19.37
C THR A 64 -1.41 -0.14 -19.43
N MET A 65 -1.19 -1.45 -19.27
CA MET A 65 0.13 -2.07 -19.23
C MET A 65 0.88 -1.98 -20.57
N MET A 66 0.17 -2.03 -21.70
CA MET A 66 0.80 -1.82 -23.01
C MET A 66 1.42 -0.43 -23.13
N GLU A 67 0.77 0.61 -22.60
CA GLU A 67 1.36 1.96 -22.61
C GLU A 67 2.51 2.11 -21.62
N LEU A 68 2.39 1.52 -20.43
CA LEU A 68 3.49 1.47 -19.47
C LEU A 68 4.70 0.72 -20.02
N LYS A 69 4.49 -0.36 -20.79
CA LYS A 69 5.58 -1.06 -21.48
C LYS A 69 6.30 -0.14 -22.47
N LYS A 70 5.58 0.67 -23.26
CA LYS A 70 6.22 1.65 -24.15
C LYS A 70 7.05 2.67 -23.37
N LEU A 71 6.55 3.16 -22.24
CA LEU A 71 7.31 4.05 -21.35
C LEU A 71 8.62 3.42 -20.84
N VAL A 72 8.61 2.10 -20.58
CA VAL A 72 9.82 1.35 -20.24
C VAL A 72 10.76 1.26 -21.45
N ASP A 73 10.25 0.87 -22.61
CA ASP A 73 11.03 0.74 -23.85
C ASP A 73 11.69 2.08 -24.27
N GLU A 74 11.02 3.20 -24.01
CA GLU A 74 11.52 4.57 -24.23
C GLU A 74 12.51 5.07 -23.15
N GLY A 75 12.69 4.31 -22.05
CA GLY A 75 13.56 4.69 -20.94
C GLY A 75 13.03 5.80 -20.02
N LYS A 76 11.77 6.20 -20.18
CA LYS A 76 11.11 7.22 -19.33
C LYS A 76 10.81 6.70 -17.94
N ILE A 77 10.53 5.40 -17.83
CA ILE A 77 10.39 4.69 -16.55
C ILE A 77 11.26 3.43 -16.58
N ARG A 78 11.76 2.96 -15.44
CA ARG A 78 12.53 1.70 -15.37
C ARG A 78 11.68 0.51 -14.99
N TYR A 79 10.77 0.69 -14.05
CA TYR A 79 9.98 -0.36 -13.44
C TYR A 79 8.50 0.06 -13.32
N ILE A 80 7.63 -0.94 -13.39
CA ILE A 80 6.18 -0.77 -13.25
C ILE A 80 5.73 -1.32 -11.89
N GLY A 81 4.88 -0.55 -11.21
CA GLY A 81 4.18 -1.00 -10.01
C GLY A 81 2.66 -0.86 -10.13
N LEU A 82 1.94 -1.58 -9.28
CA LEU A 82 0.50 -1.43 -9.10
C LEU A 82 0.20 -1.06 -7.66
N SER A 83 -0.90 -0.35 -7.42
CA SER A 83 -1.37 -0.07 -6.07
C SER A 83 -2.85 -0.40 -5.94
N GLU A 84 -3.20 -1.07 -4.84
CA GLU A 84 -4.59 -1.47 -4.56
C GLU A 84 -5.24 -2.24 -5.72
N ALA A 85 -4.47 -3.15 -6.34
CA ALA A 85 -4.92 -4.00 -7.43
C ALA A 85 -5.24 -5.42 -6.93
N SER A 86 -6.28 -6.04 -7.50
CA SER A 86 -6.70 -7.39 -7.17
C SER A 86 -5.71 -8.43 -7.69
N ALA A 87 -5.77 -9.64 -7.13
CA ALA A 87 -4.91 -10.74 -7.54
C ALA A 87 -5.04 -11.06 -9.05
N SER A 88 -6.26 -11.06 -9.58
CA SER A 88 -6.55 -11.25 -11.02
C SER A 88 -5.91 -10.14 -11.86
N THR A 89 -6.12 -8.87 -11.49
CA THR A 89 -5.54 -7.71 -12.17
C THR A 89 -4.00 -7.78 -12.14
N ILE A 90 -3.38 -8.14 -11.01
CA ILE A 90 -1.93 -8.29 -10.89
C ILE A 90 -1.39 -9.36 -11.85
N ARG A 91 -1.99 -10.56 -11.88
CA ARG A 91 -1.56 -11.66 -12.76
C ARG A 91 -1.66 -11.28 -14.23
N ARG A 92 -2.79 -10.67 -14.63
CA ARG A 92 -3.03 -10.20 -16.00
C ARG A 92 -2.05 -9.11 -16.40
N ALA A 93 -1.77 -8.15 -15.52
CA ALA A 93 -0.79 -7.10 -15.77
C ALA A 93 0.62 -7.68 -15.96
N HIS A 94 1.04 -8.58 -15.06
CA HIS A 94 2.36 -9.21 -15.07
C HIS A 94 2.60 -10.03 -16.34
N ALA A 95 1.55 -10.61 -16.92
CA ALA A 95 1.63 -11.32 -18.19
C ALA A 95 1.96 -10.41 -19.39
N VAL A 96 1.66 -9.10 -19.32
CA VAL A 96 1.99 -8.11 -20.36
C VAL A 96 3.40 -7.55 -20.18
N HIS A 97 3.77 -7.17 -18.95
CA HIS A 97 5.11 -6.74 -18.58
C HIS A 97 5.34 -6.98 -17.08
N PRO A 98 6.55 -7.37 -16.64
CA PRO A 98 6.81 -7.65 -15.23
C PRO A 98 6.43 -6.52 -14.28
N ILE A 99 5.57 -6.84 -13.31
CA ILE A 99 5.27 -5.96 -12.18
C ILE A 99 6.38 -6.11 -11.13
N THR A 100 7.06 -5.00 -10.83
CA THR A 100 8.19 -4.95 -9.89
C THR A 100 7.73 -4.83 -8.44
N ALA A 101 6.62 -4.13 -8.19
CA ALA A 101 6.11 -3.92 -6.83
C ALA A 101 4.58 -3.75 -6.82
N VAL A 102 3.95 -4.25 -5.76
CA VAL A 102 2.55 -3.98 -5.44
C VAL A 102 2.50 -3.20 -4.13
N GLN A 103 1.88 -2.02 -4.16
CA GLN A 103 1.70 -1.16 -2.99
C GLN A 103 0.28 -1.26 -2.45
N LEU A 104 0.14 -1.71 -1.22
CA LEU A 104 -1.14 -1.90 -0.54
C LEU A 104 -1.01 -1.54 0.95
N GLU A 105 -2.14 -1.41 1.63
CA GLU A 105 -2.17 -1.23 3.07
C GLU A 105 -1.97 -2.57 3.79
N TRP A 106 -0.86 -2.73 4.51
CA TRP A 106 -0.55 -3.90 5.31
C TRP A 106 0.15 -3.50 6.61
N SER A 107 -0.37 -3.99 7.72
CA SER A 107 0.16 -3.75 9.06
C SER A 107 -0.40 -4.78 10.01
N LEU A 108 0.04 -4.77 11.27
CA LEU A 108 -0.63 -5.50 12.35
C LEU A 108 -2.16 -5.27 12.36
N TRP A 109 -2.65 -4.16 11.81
CA TRP A 109 -4.06 -3.77 11.78
C TRP A 109 -4.85 -4.06 10.52
N SER A 110 -4.17 -4.23 9.41
CA SER A 110 -4.81 -4.41 8.10
C SER A 110 -4.13 -5.58 7.46
N ARG A 111 -4.82 -6.73 7.50
CA ARG A 111 -4.29 -8.05 7.15
C ARG A 111 -5.11 -8.72 6.05
N ASP A 112 -6.11 -8.01 5.50
CA ASP A 112 -6.99 -8.50 4.44
C ASP A 112 -6.23 -8.88 3.16
N ALA A 113 -5.11 -8.21 2.88
CA ALA A 113 -4.29 -8.52 1.71
C ALA A 113 -3.62 -9.91 1.75
N GLU A 114 -3.55 -10.55 2.91
CA GLU A 114 -2.93 -11.88 3.07
C GLU A 114 -3.78 -13.02 2.51
N GLU A 115 -5.08 -12.78 2.31
CA GLU A 115 -5.98 -13.74 1.69
C GLU A 115 -5.56 -14.01 0.24
N ASP A 116 -5.36 -12.93 -0.52
CA ASP A 116 -5.22 -13.01 -1.98
C ASP A 116 -3.96 -12.35 -2.54
N ILE A 117 -3.58 -11.19 -2.02
CA ILE A 117 -2.57 -10.34 -2.66
C ILE A 117 -1.16 -10.78 -2.29
N ILE A 118 -0.89 -11.04 -1.00
CA ILE A 118 0.43 -11.53 -0.56
C ILE A 118 0.78 -12.87 -1.22
N PRO A 119 -0.11 -13.90 -1.23
CA PRO A 119 0.17 -15.15 -1.94
C PRO A 119 0.36 -14.97 -3.46
N THR A 120 -0.25 -13.94 -4.05
CA THR A 120 -0.08 -13.64 -5.48
C THR A 120 1.28 -13.01 -5.78
N CYS A 121 1.85 -12.25 -4.85
CA CYS A 121 3.15 -11.60 -5.01
C CYS A 121 4.33 -12.51 -4.63
N SER A 122 4.12 -13.46 -3.72
CA SER A 122 5.17 -14.36 -3.23
C SER A 122 5.03 -15.77 -3.83
N PRO A 123 5.99 -16.29 -4.62
CA PRO A 123 5.90 -17.61 -5.26
C PRO A 123 5.95 -18.80 -4.26
N LEU A 124 6.32 -18.55 -3.01
CA LEU A 124 6.28 -19.50 -1.90
C LEU A 124 5.19 -19.05 -0.94
N GLY A 125 3.95 -19.48 -1.20
CA GLY A 125 2.82 -19.22 -0.33
C GLY A 125 3.07 -19.77 1.08
N ARG A 126 3.28 -18.87 2.04
CA ARG A 126 3.08 -19.14 3.46
C ARG A 126 1.86 -18.33 3.89
N GLY A 127 0.87 -19.02 4.45
CA GLY A 127 -0.47 -18.48 4.69
C GLY A 127 -0.75 -18.02 6.12
N PHE A 128 -1.97 -17.49 6.23
CA PHE A 128 -2.90 -17.41 7.37
C PHE A 128 -2.75 -16.31 8.46
N PHE A 129 -3.75 -15.40 8.42
CA PHE A 129 -4.64 -14.82 9.47
C PHE A 129 -4.28 -13.59 10.34
N SER A 130 -5.03 -12.52 9.97
CA SER A 130 -5.75 -11.45 10.68
C SER A 130 -5.00 -10.53 11.66
N SER A 131 -5.69 -9.45 12.10
CA SER A 131 -5.41 -8.05 12.56
C SER A 131 -5.62 -7.66 14.07
N GLY A 132 -4.85 -6.80 14.81
CA GLY A 132 -4.99 -5.31 15.00
C GLY A 132 -4.53 -4.55 16.29
N ALA A 133 -5.31 -3.55 16.85
CA ALA A 133 -5.40 -2.66 18.09
C ALA A 133 -4.54 -1.41 18.61
N LYS A 134 -5.28 -0.38 19.22
CA LYS A 134 -5.33 1.16 19.51
C LYS A 134 -4.49 2.26 18.81
N LEU A 135 -5.13 3.46 18.61
CA LEU A 135 -4.53 4.83 18.67
C LEU A 135 -5.60 5.96 18.49
N VAL A 136 -6.11 6.68 19.52
CA VAL A 136 -6.92 7.92 19.28
C VAL A 136 -6.77 9.10 20.28
N ASP A 137 -6.16 8.97 21.46
CA ASP A 137 -6.16 10.10 22.43
C ASP A 137 -5.30 11.33 22.05
N ASN A 138 -4.76 11.39 20.83
CA ASN A 138 -3.95 12.50 20.31
C ASN A 138 -4.38 13.03 18.93
N LEU A 139 -5.60 12.73 18.46
CA LEU A 139 -6.09 13.19 17.14
C LEU A 139 -6.79 14.56 17.25
N ALA A 140 -6.30 15.54 16.48
CA ALA A 140 -6.92 16.86 16.38
C ALA A 140 -8.37 16.78 15.86
N ASP A 141 -9.22 17.75 16.21
CA ASP A 141 -10.65 17.73 15.86
C ASP A 141 -10.95 17.76 14.36
N ASN A 142 -9.98 18.17 13.53
CA ASN A 142 -10.07 18.17 12.08
C ASN A 142 -9.40 16.97 11.41
N ASP A 143 -9.01 15.95 12.18
CA ASP A 143 -8.35 14.76 11.63
C ASP A 143 -9.33 13.86 10.87
N MET A 144 -9.09 13.67 9.57
CA MET A 144 -9.96 12.84 8.72
C MET A 144 -10.09 11.39 9.19
N ARG A 145 -9.16 10.90 10.02
CA ARG A 145 -9.23 9.55 10.60
C ARG A 145 -10.42 9.38 11.54
N LYS A 146 -10.91 10.44 12.20
CA LYS A 146 -12.12 10.38 13.03
C LYS A 146 -13.37 9.94 12.25
N ASN A 147 -13.37 10.07 10.92
CA ASN A 147 -14.46 9.67 10.06
C ASN A 147 -14.35 8.22 9.55
N LEU A 148 -13.27 7.49 9.88
CA LEU A 148 -13.13 6.11 9.46
C LEU A 148 -13.91 5.18 10.42
N PRO A 149 -14.54 4.11 9.90
CA PRO A 149 -15.31 3.17 10.72
C PRO A 149 -14.52 2.59 11.91
N ARG A 150 -13.22 2.33 11.74
CA ARG A 150 -12.34 1.75 12.79
C ARG A 150 -12.10 2.66 14.00
N PHE A 151 -12.36 3.96 13.86
CA PHE A 151 -12.17 4.96 14.90
C PHE A 151 -13.50 5.45 15.50
N GLN A 152 -14.62 4.81 15.14
CA GLN A 152 -15.91 5.06 15.81
C GLN A 152 -15.92 4.45 17.22
N PRO A 153 -16.60 5.08 18.20
CA PRO A 153 -16.52 4.71 19.61
C PRO A 153 -16.78 3.23 19.89
N GLU A 154 -17.75 2.61 19.21
CA GLU A 154 -18.16 1.23 19.41
C GLU A 154 -17.08 0.24 18.95
N ASN A 155 -16.37 0.57 17.87
CA ASN A 155 -15.31 -0.24 17.31
C ASN A 155 -13.98 -0.01 18.06
N LEU A 156 -13.77 1.21 18.57
CA LEU A 156 -12.55 1.61 19.28
C LEU A 156 -12.32 0.81 20.56
N GLU A 157 -13.37 0.58 21.35
CA GLU A 157 -13.27 -0.15 22.62
C GLU A 157 -12.85 -1.61 22.40
N GLN A 158 -13.28 -2.23 21.31
CA GLN A 158 -12.85 -3.58 20.94
C GLN A 158 -11.45 -3.55 20.35
N ASN A 159 -11.16 -2.55 19.52
CA ASN A 159 -9.83 -2.27 19.00
C ASN A 159 -8.88 -1.74 20.09
N LYS A 160 -9.17 -1.90 21.39
CA LYS A 160 -8.23 -1.51 22.44
C LYS A 160 -7.08 -2.52 22.62
N HIS A 161 -7.41 -3.74 22.93
CA HIS A 161 -6.48 -4.70 23.53
C HIS A 161 -5.08 -4.80 22.90
N ILE A 162 -4.94 -4.74 21.57
CA ILE A 162 -3.64 -4.96 20.91
C ILE A 162 -2.68 -3.78 21.00
N PHE A 163 -3.12 -2.51 21.11
CA PHE A 163 -2.15 -1.44 21.32
C PHE A 163 -1.54 -1.51 22.70
N GLU A 164 -2.34 -1.89 23.70
CA GLU A 164 -1.81 -2.15 25.04
C GLU A 164 -0.75 -3.25 24.96
N ARG A 165 -1.02 -4.33 24.24
CA ARG A 165 -0.06 -5.42 24.05
C ARG A 165 1.18 -5.01 23.26
N VAL A 166 1.01 -4.23 22.19
CA VAL A 166 2.12 -3.67 21.39
C VAL A 166 2.95 -2.70 22.23
N ASN A 167 2.32 -1.88 23.08
CA ASN A 167 3.02 -0.99 24.01
C ASN A 167 3.80 -1.77 25.06
N ASP A 168 3.18 -2.77 25.68
CA ASP A 168 3.81 -3.60 26.71
C ASP A 168 5.03 -4.32 26.12
N LEU A 169 4.89 -4.88 24.91
CA LEU A 169 5.98 -5.55 24.23
C LEU A 169 7.06 -4.55 23.79
N ALA A 170 6.69 -3.39 23.27
CA ALA A 170 7.63 -2.34 22.89
C ALA A 170 8.44 -1.85 24.10
N GLN A 171 7.79 -1.67 25.25
CA GLN A 171 8.43 -1.29 26.51
C GLN A 171 9.41 -2.37 26.98
N LYS A 172 9.01 -3.65 26.99
CA LYS A 172 9.91 -4.78 27.32
C LYS A 172 11.13 -4.81 26.38
N LYS A 173 10.94 -4.46 25.11
CA LYS A 173 11.99 -4.43 24.08
C LYS A 173 12.87 -3.18 24.14
N GLY A 174 12.44 -2.12 24.83
CA GLY A 174 13.12 -0.83 24.87
C GLY A 174 13.03 -0.05 23.56
N CYS A 175 11.94 -0.20 22.80
CA CYS A 175 11.68 0.56 21.57
C CYS A 175 10.33 1.28 21.62
N SER A 176 10.06 2.17 20.66
CA SER A 176 8.72 2.77 20.56
C SER A 176 7.71 1.79 19.96
N PRO A 177 6.41 1.96 20.24
CA PRO A 177 5.35 1.17 19.59
C PRO A 177 5.38 1.27 18.06
N SER A 178 5.70 2.46 17.53
CA SER A 178 5.88 2.68 16.10
C SER A 178 7.06 1.90 15.52
N GLN A 179 8.17 1.81 16.25
CA GLN A 179 9.32 1.01 15.86
C GLN A 179 9.01 -0.48 15.88
N LEU A 180 8.31 -0.96 16.90
CA LEU A 180 7.91 -2.37 16.99
C LEU A 180 6.99 -2.75 15.82
N ALA A 181 5.97 -1.93 15.53
CA ALA A 181 5.03 -2.16 14.44
C ALA A 181 5.74 -2.15 13.07
N LEU A 182 6.65 -1.22 12.84
CA LEU A 182 7.42 -1.16 11.60
C LEU A 182 8.42 -2.33 11.47
N ALA A 183 9.07 -2.70 12.58
CA ALA A 183 9.95 -3.87 12.62
C ALA A 183 9.18 -5.15 12.30
N TRP A 184 7.95 -5.29 12.79
CA TRP A 184 7.08 -6.41 12.43
C TRP A 184 6.84 -6.48 10.92
N VAL A 185 6.50 -5.37 10.26
CA VAL A 185 6.30 -5.35 8.79
C VAL A 185 7.58 -5.78 8.06
N HIS A 186 8.75 -5.31 8.50
CA HIS A 186 10.02 -5.74 7.92
C HIS A 186 10.31 -7.25 8.08
N HIS A 187 9.78 -7.91 9.11
CA HIS A 187 9.99 -9.35 9.32
C HIS A 187 9.09 -10.23 8.46
N GLN A 188 8.07 -9.67 7.80
CA GLN A 188 7.14 -10.46 7.00
C GLN A 188 7.75 -11.03 5.70
N GLY A 189 8.87 -10.47 5.24
CA GLY A 189 9.57 -11.01 4.08
C GLY A 189 10.72 -10.11 3.60
N THR A 190 11.69 -10.69 2.93
CA THR A 190 12.81 -9.94 2.32
C THR A 190 12.38 -9.12 1.09
N ASP A 191 11.20 -9.42 0.56
CA ASP A 191 10.48 -8.74 -0.51
C ASP A 191 9.55 -7.61 -0.01
N VAL A 192 9.54 -7.35 1.31
CA VAL A 192 8.69 -6.33 1.94
C VAL A 192 9.48 -5.04 2.19
N CYS A 193 9.01 -3.94 1.60
CA CYS A 193 9.62 -2.61 1.73
C CYS A 193 8.59 -1.58 2.21
N PRO A 194 8.41 -1.39 3.54
CA PRO A 194 7.49 -0.38 4.05
C PRO A 194 8.00 1.04 3.76
N ILE A 195 7.07 1.96 3.51
CA ILE A 195 7.35 3.36 3.15
C ILE A 195 6.70 4.34 4.14
N PRO A 196 7.09 4.32 5.43
CA PRO A 196 6.46 5.16 6.44
C PRO A 196 6.72 6.66 6.16
N GLY A 197 5.64 7.43 6.02
CA GLY A 197 5.70 8.87 5.81
C GLY A 197 5.86 9.65 7.10
N THR A 198 6.55 10.79 7.04
CA THR A 198 6.67 11.72 8.18
C THR A 198 6.99 13.14 7.70
N THR A 199 6.62 14.14 8.50
CA THR A 199 6.99 15.55 8.33
C THR A 199 8.08 16.02 9.31
N LYS A 200 8.50 15.16 10.24
CA LYS A 200 9.46 15.46 11.31
C LYS A 200 10.69 14.56 11.24
N ILE A 201 11.88 15.13 11.46
CA ILE A 201 13.16 14.41 11.42
C ILE A 201 13.25 13.40 12.56
N GLU A 202 12.72 13.72 13.73
CA GLU A 202 12.72 12.82 14.89
C GLU A 202 11.98 11.52 14.58
N ASN A 203 10.83 11.62 13.91
CA ASN A 203 10.05 10.48 13.45
C ASN A 203 10.76 9.71 12.33
N LEU A 204 11.50 10.40 11.44
CA LEU A 204 12.33 9.73 10.43
C LEU A 204 13.41 8.88 11.11
N ASN A 205 14.09 9.43 12.11
CA ASN A 205 15.11 8.70 12.88
C ASN A 205 14.49 7.52 13.64
N GLN A 206 13.28 7.68 14.19
CA GLN A 206 12.55 6.56 14.80
C GLN A 206 12.25 5.46 13.79
N ASN A 207 11.75 5.79 12.59
CA ASN A 207 11.47 4.82 11.54
C ASN A 207 12.74 4.06 11.12
N VAL A 208 13.87 4.77 10.95
CA VAL A 208 15.17 4.12 10.66
C VAL A 208 15.60 3.20 11.81
N GLY A 209 15.38 3.62 13.06
CA GLY A 209 15.69 2.81 14.25
C GLY A 209 14.92 1.49 14.32
N ALA A 210 13.77 1.35 13.65
CA ALA A 210 13.03 0.09 13.59
C ALA A 210 13.85 -1.06 12.97
N LEU A 211 14.80 -0.76 12.07
CA LEU A 211 15.68 -1.77 11.47
C LEU A 211 16.61 -2.47 12.49
N ALA A 212 16.87 -1.81 13.62
CA ALA A 212 17.68 -2.35 14.70
C ALA A 212 16.86 -3.25 15.66
N VAL A 213 15.52 -3.18 15.61
CA VAL A 213 14.65 -4.00 16.45
C VAL A 213 14.61 -5.41 15.88
N LYS A 214 15.09 -6.39 16.66
CA LYS A 214 15.07 -7.82 16.30
C LYS A 214 13.95 -8.52 17.04
N LEU A 215 13.00 -9.10 16.30
CA LEU A 215 11.91 -9.86 16.88
C LEU A 215 12.30 -11.35 16.91
N THR A 216 12.15 -11.97 18.06
CA THR A 216 12.30 -13.43 18.20
C THR A 216 11.06 -14.13 17.64
N GLU A 217 11.18 -15.42 17.34
CA GLU A 217 10.03 -16.22 16.87
C GLU A 217 8.86 -16.20 17.86
N THR A 218 9.13 -16.19 19.17
CA THR A 218 8.09 -16.10 20.21
C THR A 218 7.40 -14.73 20.20
N GLU A 219 8.14 -13.64 20.03
CA GLU A 219 7.55 -12.29 19.97
C GLU A 219 6.80 -12.07 18.66
N LEU A 220 7.28 -12.62 17.55
CA LEU A 220 6.54 -12.66 16.29
C LEU A 220 5.24 -13.43 16.48
N ALA A 221 5.28 -14.63 17.04
CA ALA A 221 4.08 -15.42 17.32
C ALA A 221 3.11 -14.70 18.27
N GLU A 222 3.62 -13.98 19.28
CA GLU A 222 2.78 -13.13 20.14
C GLU A 222 2.11 -12.03 19.30
N LEU A 223 2.87 -11.29 18.51
CA LEU A 223 2.34 -10.22 17.63
C LEU A 223 1.36 -10.74 16.58
N GLU A 224 1.61 -11.92 15.99
CA GLU A 224 0.68 -12.58 15.06
C GLU A 224 -0.60 -12.98 15.80
N SER A 225 -0.50 -13.56 17.00
CA SER A 225 -1.68 -14.00 17.76
C SER A 225 -2.61 -12.85 18.16
N LEU A 226 -2.05 -11.65 18.35
CA LEU A 226 -2.84 -10.45 18.58
C LEU A 226 -3.70 -10.12 17.37
N ALA A 227 -3.24 -10.53 16.21
CA ALA A 227 -3.84 -10.20 14.97
C ALA A 227 -4.81 -11.33 14.53
N SER A 228 -4.49 -12.61 14.73
CA SER A 228 -5.23 -13.78 14.21
C SER A 228 -6.70 -14.01 14.66
N ASP A 229 -7.35 -13.11 15.38
CA ASP A 229 -8.80 -13.19 15.68
C ASP A 229 -9.62 -12.49 14.57
N GLU A 230 -10.58 -13.18 13.94
CA GLU A 230 -11.40 -12.65 12.82
C GLU A 230 -12.17 -11.37 13.20
N ASP A 231 -12.35 -11.11 14.50
CA ASP A 231 -13.04 -9.95 15.08
C ASP A 231 -12.10 -8.92 15.76
N ALA A 232 -10.77 -9.09 15.70
CA ALA A 232 -9.86 -8.24 16.47
C ALA A 232 -9.75 -6.79 15.98
N VAL A 233 -10.19 -6.51 14.74
CA VAL A 233 -10.43 -5.14 14.25
C VAL A 233 -11.85 -4.95 13.77
N LYS A 234 -12.61 -4.13 14.50
CA LYS A 234 -13.93 -3.70 14.06
C LYS A 234 -13.89 -2.43 13.22
N GLY A 235 -14.72 -2.43 12.18
CA GLY A 235 -14.86 -1.35 11.20
C GLY A 235 -13.96 -1.50 9.97
N GLU A 236 -14.47 -1.04 8.83
CA GLU A 236 -13.71 -0.97 7.57
C GLU A 236 -12.57 0.05 7.62
N ARG A 237 -11.50 -0.21 6.85
CA ARG A 237 -10.33 0.69 6.75
C ARG A 237 -10.64 2.03 6.09
N HIS A 238 -11.67 2.06 5.25
CA HIS A 238 -12.15 3.26 4.55
C HIS A 238 -13.67 3.39 4.69
N SER A 239 -14.18 4.62 4.68
CA SER A 239 -15.62 4.89 4.61
C SER A 239 -16.25 4.32 3.33
N ALA A 240 -15.46 4.17 2.27
CA ALA A 240 -15.84 3.46 1.06
C ALA A 240 -14.70 2.54 0.59
N MET A 241 -14.92 1.22 0.65
CA MET A 241 -13.97 0.21 0.21
C MET A 241 -13.74 0.17 -1.31
N LYS A 242 -14.48 0.97 -2.10
CA LYS A 242 -14.40 1.00 -3.57
C LYS A 242 -13.01 1.34 -4.12
N SER A 243 -12.12 1.92 -3.32
CA SER A 243 -10.76 2.31 -3.73
C SER A 243 -9.68 1.29 -3.37
N THR A 244 -10.09 0.09 -2.94
CA THR A 244 -9.23 -0.98 -2.44
C THR A 244 -9.09 -2.11 -3.44
N TRP A 245 -8.09 -2.98 -3.22
CA TRP A 245 -7.88 -4.18 -4.04
C TRP A 245 -9.14 -5.05 -4.22
N LYS A 246 -10.04 -5.10 -3.22
CA LYS A 246 -11.29 -5.90 -3.26
C LYS A 246 -12.25 -5.53 -4.39
N TYR A 247 -12.20 -4.28 -4.88
CA TYR A 247 -13.12 -3.77 -5.91
C TYR A 247 -12.38 -3.23 -7.14
N SER A 248 -11.20 -3.79 -7.41
CA SER A 248 -10.27 -3.31 -8.44
C SER A 248 -10.14 -4.26 -9.64
N GLU A 249 -11.13 -5.13 -9.85
CA GLU A 249 -11.21 -5.93 -11.09
C GLU A 249 -11.39 -5.03 -12.32
N THR A 250 -10.77 -5.44 -13.43
CA THR A 250 -10.88 -4.75 -14.71
C THR A 250 -11.62 -5.61 -15.73
N PRO A 251 -12.33 -5.01 -16.72
CA PRO A 251 -12.98 -5.75 -17.79
C PRO A 251 -11.97 -6.64 -18.52
N SER A 252 -12.44 -7.77 -19.05
CA SER A 252 -11.58 -8.60 -19.91
C SER A 252 -11.38 -7.93 -21.26
N MET A 253 -10.22 -8.15 -21.89
CA MET A 253 -9.95 -7.69 -23.26
C MET A 253 -11.02 -8.13 -24.26
N SER A 254 -11.58 -9.34 -24.10
CA SER A 254 -12.62 -9.89 -24.99
C SER A 254 -13.99 -9.20 -24.86
N SER A 255 -14.27 -8.59 -23.70
CA SER A 255 -15.55 -7.92 -23.42
C SER A 255 -15.50 -6.41 -23.65
N TRP A 256 -14.30 -5.86 -23.88
CA TRP A 256 -14.09 -4.43 -23.99
C TRP A 256 -14.37 -3.93 -25.41
N LYS A 257 -15.36 -3.05 -25.53
CA LYS A 257 -15.62 -2.30 -26.76
C LYS A 257 -14.84 -1.00 -26.68
N ASN A 258 -13.94 -0.81 -27.63
CA ASN A 258 -13.16 0.42 -27.76
C ASN A 258 -14.11 1.48 -28.37
N GLU A 259 -14.79 2.24 -27.51
CA GLU A 259 -15.58 3.41 -27.93
C GLU A 259 -14.75 4.69 -27.83
#